data_AF-A0A7W4EV28-F1
#
_entry.id   AF-A0A7W4EV28-F1
#
_cell.length_a   1.000
_cell.length_b   1.000
_cell.length_c   1.000
_cell.angle_alpha   90.00
_cell.angle_beta   90.00
_cell.angle_gamma   90.00
#
_symmetry.space_group_name_H-M   'P 1'
#
loop_
_entity.id
_entity.type
_entity.pdbx_description
1 polymer ?
#
loop_
_entity_poly.entity_id
_entity_poly.type
_entity_poly.pdbx_seq_one_letter_code
_entity_poly.pdbx_strand_id
1 'polypeptide(L)'
;MDSALATFGKAIAIDERDAEIYLAMANIYSKRREYDRTVEYSDKALANAPGTMNKNQIFFLKAQALAAKGDVPGACESYKEAAFGEFKEAATHQMKELKCK
;
A
#
# COMPACT_ATOMS: atom_id res chain seq x y z
N MET A 1 -16.61 7.89 -3.45
CA MET A 1 -15.29 7.27 -3.74
C MET A 1 -14.91 7.46 -5.21
N ASP A 2 -15.83 7.27 -6.17
CA ASP A 2 -15.51 7.52 -7.59
C ASP A 2 -15.20 8.99 -7.90
N SER A 3 -15.89 9.94 -7.26
CA SER A 3 -15.54 11.36 -7.36
C SER A 3 -14.15 11.69 -6.80
N ALA A 4 -13.64 10.94 -5.82
CA ALA A 4 -12.30 11.17 -5.28
C ALA A 4 -11.23 10.68 -6.25
N LEU A 5 -11.42 9.50 -6.84
CA LEU A 5 -10.53 8.96 -7.88
C LEU A 5 -10.47 9.89 -9.11
N ALA A 6 -11.60 10.48 -9.50
CA ALA A 6 -11.64 11.46 -10.60
C ALA A 6 -10.85 12.73 -10.27
N THR A 7 -10.97 13.24 -9.05
CA THR A 7 -10.17 14.39 -8.58
C THR A 7 -8.68 14.07 -8.53
N PHE A 8 -8.32 12.89 -8.02
CA PHE A 8 -6.93 12.42 -7.99
C PHE A 8 -6.34 12.23 -9.38
N GLY A 9 -7.13 11.73 -10.34
CA GLY A 9 -6.70 11.63 -11.74
C GLY A 9 -6.35 12.99 -12.35
N LYS A 10 -7.11 14.04 -12.03
CA LYS A 10 -6.78 15.42 -12.46
C LYS A 10 -5.52 15.94 -11.75
N ALA A 11 -5.37 15.65 -10.46
CA ALA A 11 -4.21 16.09 -9.69
C ALA A 11 -2.91 15.43 -10.17
N ILE A 12 -2.93 14.12 -10.45
CA ILE A 12 -1.80 13.37 -11.01
C ILE A 12 -1.42 13.89 -12.41
N ALA A 13 -2.39 14.37 -13.20
CA ALA A 13 -2.11 14.99 -14.49
C ALA A 13 -1.38 16.35 -14.37
N ILE A 14 -1.37 16.96 -13.19
CA ILE A 14 -0.67 18.22 -12.89
C ILE A 14 0.70 17.92 -12.25
N ASP A 15 0.73 17.04 -11.26
CA ASP A 15 1.96 16.53 -10.64
C ASP A 15 1.87 15.02 -10.42
N GLU A 16 2.61 14.27 -11.22
CA GLU A 16 2.62 12.81 -11.19
C GLU A 16 3.45 12.23 -10.04
N ARG A 17 4.13 13.07 -9.24
CA ARG A 17 5.08 12.63 -8.21
C ARG A 17 4.56 12.74 -6.78
N ASP A 18 3.28 13.07 -6.59
CA ASP A 18 2.69 13.12 -5.26
C ASP A 18 2.35 11.72 -4.74
N ALA A 19 3.22 11.21 -3.86
CA ALA A 19 3.07 9.90 -3.22
C ALA A 19 1.81 9.78 -2.34
N GLU A 20 1.34 10.89 -1.76
CA GLU A 20 0.14 10.89 -0.90
C GLU A 20 -1.12 10.63 -1.72
N ILE A 21 -1.17 11.15 -2.96
CA ILE A 21 -2.29 10.90 -3.86
C ILE A 21 -2.35 9.41 -4.23
N TYR A 22 -1.21 8.80 -4.55
CA TYR A 22 -1.16 7.37 -4.84
C TYR A 22 -1.51 6.51 -3.62
N LEU A 23 -1.06 6.87 -2.42
CA LEU A 23 -1.46 6.22 -1.18
C LEU A 23 -2.97 6.33 -0.95
N ALA A 24 -3.57 7.50 -1.21
CA ALA A 24 -5.01 7.68 -1.10
C ALA A 24 -5.78 6.80 -2.10
N MET A 25 -5.30 6.67 -3.33
CA MET A 25 -5.88 5.75 -4.33
C MET A 25 -5.74 4.29 -3.90
N ALA A 26 -4.56 3.86 -3.43
CA ALA A 26 -4.34 2.51 -2.93
C ALA A 26 -5.29 2.17 -1.77
N ASN A 27 -5.50 3.10 -0.84
CA ASN A 27 -6.49 2.95 0.24
C ASN A 27 -7.92 2.77 -0.28
N ILE A 28 -8.33 3.55 -1.29
CA ILE A 28 -9.67 3.44 -1.89
C ILE A 28 -9.85 2.07 -2.53
N TYR A 29 -8.87 1.61 -3.32
CA TYR A 29 -8.94 0.31 -3.98
C TYR A 29 -8.86 -0.86 -2.98
N SER A 30 -8.08 -0.72 -1.91
CA SER A 30 -8.02 -1.70 -0.82
C SER A 30 -9.39 -1.88 -0.16
N LYS A 31 -10.08 -0.76 0.14
CA LYS A 31 -11.45 -0.79 0.68
C LYS A 31 -12.47 -1.43 -0.28
N ARG A 32 -12.21 -1.35 -1.58
CA ARG A 32 -13.01 -2.01 -2.64
C ARG A 32 -12.61 -3.46 -2.89
N ARG A 33 -11.57 -3.96 -2.20
CA ARG A 33 -10.95 -5.28 -2.44
C ARG A 33 -10.43 -5.46 -3.87
N GLU A 34 -10.12 -4.35 -4.54
CA GLU A 34 -9.45 -4.34 -5.83
C GLU A 34 -7.94 -4.46 -5.59
N TYR A 35 -7.50 -5.67 -5.26
CA TYR A 35 -6.14 -5.92 -4.76
C TYR A 35 -5.06 -5.64 -5.79
N ASP A 36 -5.30 -5.91 -7.09
CA ASP A 36 -4.35 -5.57 -8.15
C ASP A 36 -4.06 -4.07 -8.21
N ARG A 37 -5.12 -3.25 -8.20
CA ARG A 37 -4.98 -1.79 -8.16
C ARG A 37 -4.37 -1.30 -6.86
N THR A 38 -4.68 -1.95 -5.74
CA THR A 38 -4.04 -1.62 -4.46
C THR A 38 -2.53 -1.78 -4.55
N VAL A 39 -2.05 -2.91 -5.10
CA VAL A 39 -0.60 -3.13 -5.31
C VAL A 39 -0.03 -2.09 -6.26
N GLU A 40 -0.66 -1.86 -7.42
CA GLU A 40 -0.19 -0.89 -8.41
C GLU A 40 0.01 0.52 -7.82
N TYR A 41 -1.01 1.03 -7.12
CA TYR A 41 -0.96 2.37 -6.55
C TYR A 41 -0.09 2.45 -5.29
N SER A 42 0.03 1.37 -4.51
CA SER A 42 1.04 1.29 -3.44
C SER A 42 2.46 1.36 -4.02
N ASP A 43 2.75 0.68 -5.13
CA ASP A 43 4.06 0.73 -5.77
C ASP A 43 4.40 2.12 -6.31
N LYS A 44 3.41 2.78 -6.93
CA LYS A 44 3.55 4.19 -7.36
C LYS A 44 3.79 5.12 -6.17
N ALA A 45 3.10 4.91 -5.05
CA ALA A 45 3.35 5.68 -3.83
C ALA A 45 4.77 5.46 -3.30
N LEU A 46 5.23 4.21 -3.21
CA LEU A 46 6.59 3.89 -2.73
C LEU A 46 7.69 4.50 -3.61
N ALA A 47 7.51 4.44 -4.94
CA ALA A 47 8.46 4.97 -5.92
C ALA A 47 8.60 6.50 -5.86
N ASN A 48 7.51 7.20 -5.50
CA ASN A 48 7.48 8.66 -5.42
C ASN A 48 7.64 9.20 -4.00
N ALA A 49 7.61 8.33 -2.98
CA ALA A 49 7.64 8.76 -1.58
C ALA A 49 8.99 9.39 -1.23
N PRO A 50 9.01 10.66 -0.78
CA PRO A 50 10.24 11.32 -0.36
C PRO A 50 10.86 10.60 0.84
N GLY A 51 12.17 10.74 1.04
CA GLY A 51 12.87 10.06 2.14
C GLY A 51 12.36 10.41 3.55
N THR A 52 11.67 11.55 3.69
CA THR A 52 11.03 12.00 4.93
C THR A 52 9.65 11.40 5.17
N MET A 53 9.02 10.78 4.16
CA MET A 53 7.69 10.20 4.29
C MET A 53 7.75 8.86 5.02
N ASN A 54 6.82 8.66 5.97
CA ASN A 54 6.63 7.37 6.60
C ASN A 54 5.94 6.41 5.61
N LYS A 55 6.66 5.38 5.15
CA LYS A 55 6.18 4.43 4.13
C LYS A 55 5.46 3.21 4.72
N ASN A 56 5.40 3.08 6.04
CA ASN A 56 4.92 1.86 6.71
C ASN A 56 3.47 1.54 6.35
N GLN A 57 2.61 2.56 6.25
CA GLN A 57 1.23 2.37 5.81
C GLN A 57 1.15 1.86 4.37
N ILE A 58 1.99 2.39 3.47
CA ILE A 58 2.01 1.98 2.07
C ILE A 58 2.39 0.50 1.96
N PHE A 59 3.46 0.10 2.66
CA PHE A 59 3.89 -1.29 2.75
C PHE A 59 2.82 -2.20 3.37
N PHE A 60 2.14 -1.75 4.43
CA PHE A 60 1.09 -2.53 5.09
C PHE A 60 -0.13 -2.77 4.17
N LEU A 61 -0.52 -1.77 3.38
CA LEU A 61 -1.60 -1.92 2.39
C LEU A 61 -1.20 -2.86 1.25
N LYS A 62 0.04 -2.71 0.75
CA LYS A 62 0.58 -3.60 -0.29
C LYS A 62 0.62 -5.04 0.21
N ALA A 63 1.09 -5.26 1.44
CA ALA A 63 1.20 -6.58 2.05
C ALA A 63 -0.17 -7.27 2.18
N GLN A 64 -1.19 -6.56 2.66
CA GLN A 64 -2.56 -7.09 2.73
C GLN A 64 -3.11 -7.47 1.36
N ALA A 65 -2.88 -6.62 0.36
CA ALA A 65 -3.34 -6.89 -1.00
C ALA A 65 -2.63 -8.11 -1.63
N LEU A 66 -1.32 -8.24 -1.43
CA LEU A 66 -0.55 -9.40 -1.88
C LEU A 66 -1.00 -10.68 -1.17
N ALA A 67 -1.24 -10.61 0.15
CA ALA A 67 -1.76 -11.74 0.92
C ALA A 67 -3.13 -12.18 0.40
N ALA A 68 -4.03 -11.24 0.13
CA ALA A 68 -5.36 -11.52 -0.42
C ALA A 68 -5.30 -12.10 -1.84
N LYS A 69 -4.27 -11.75 -2.62
CA LYS A 69 -3.98 -12.35 -3.93
C LYS A 69 -3.31 -13.73 -3.85
N GLY A 70 -2.90 -14.18 -2.66
CA GLY A 70 -2.15 -15.41 -2.46
C GLY A 70 -0.65 -15.30 -2.77
N ASP A 71 -0.13 -14.10 -3.04
CA ASP A 71 1.31 -13.84 -3.13
C ASP A 71 1.90 -13.71 -1.73
N VAL A 72 2.05 -14.87 -1.08
CA VAL A 72 2.60 -14.97 0.28
C VAL A 72 4.04 -14.45 0.36
N PRO A 73 4.96 -14.78 -0.57
CA PRO A 73 6.32 -14.23 -0.54
C PRO A 73 6.33 -12.69 -0.56
N GLY A 74 5.60 -12.08 -1.49
CA GLY A 74 5.53 -10.62 -1.61
C GLY A 74 4.84 -9.96 -0.40
N ALA A 75 3.82 -10.63 0.16
CA ALA A 75 3.17 -10.17 1.39
C ALA A 75 4.13 -10.18 2.58
N CYS A 76 4.90 -11.26 2.76
CA CYS A 76 5.87 -11.38 3.84
C CYS A 76 6.96 -10.30 3.78
N GLU A 77 7.50 -10.03 2.59
CA GLU A 77 8.47 -8.95 2.37
C GLU A 77 7.85 -7.59 2.71
N SER A 78 6.65 -7.30 2.19
CA SER A 78 5.98 -6.03 2.42
C SER A 78 5.58 -5.84 3.90
N TYR A 79 5.15 -6.89 4.60
CA TYR A 79 4.87 -6.79 6.05
C TYR A 79 6.13 -6.56 6.86
N LYS A 80 7.26 -7.15 6.46
CA LYS A 80 8.55 -6.90 7.13
C LYS A 80 8.93 -5.42 7.06
N GLU A 81 8.78 -4.80 5.88
CA GLU A 81 9.00 -3.35 5.70
C GLU A 81 7.98 -2.50 6.49
N ALA A 82 6.75 -3.00 6.64
CA ALA A 82 5.71 -2.34 7.43
C ALA A 82 5.90 -2.50 8.96
N ALA A 83 6.78 -3.38 9.44
CA ALA A 83 6.84 -3.79 10.85
C ALA A 83 7.53 -2.77 11.79
N PHE A 84 7.12 -1.50 11.69
CA PHE A 84 7.64 -0.39 12.49
C PHE A 84 6.53 0.57 12.90
N GLY A 85 6.68 1.22 14.06
CA GLY A 85 5.69 2.15 14.60
C GLY A 85 4.34 1.48 14.85
N GLU A 86 3.26 2.17 14.47
CA GLU A 86 1.87 1.71 14.68
C GLU A 86 1.54 0.38 13.96
N PHE A 87 2.23 0.08 12.85
CA PHE A 87 1.98 -1.13 12.06
C PHE A 87 2.76 -2.35 12.55
N LYS A 88 3.68 -2.18 13.51
CA LYS A 88 4.59 -3.26 13.95
C LYS A 88 3.84 -4.50 14.44
N GLU A 89 2.90 -4.32 15.37
CA GLU A 89 2.17 -5.44 15.97
C GLU A 89 1.29 -6.14 14.94
N ALA A 90 0.52 -5.37 14.17
CA ALA A 90 -0.34 -5.90 13.12
C ALA A 90 0.44 -6.64 12.03
N ALA A 91 1.54 -6.06 11.53
CA ALA A 91 2.38 -6.67 10.51
C ALA A 91 3.03 -7.97 11.03
N THR A 92 3.56 -7.95 12.25
CA THR A 92 4.15 -9.14 12.88
C THR A 92 3.12 -10.25 13.07
N HIS A 93 1.89 -9.90 13.43
CA HIS A 93 0.79 -10.87 13.52
C HIS A 93 0.50 -11.53 12.18
N GLN A 94 0.30 -10.71 11.13
CA GLN A 94 0.02 -11.19 9.78
C GLN A 94 1.15 -12.08 9.24
N MET A 95 2.41 -11.73 9.49
CA MET A 95 3.55 -12.55 9.09
C MET A 95 3.54 -13.95 9.74
N LYS A 96 3.11 -14.06 11.00
CA LYS A 96 2.97 -15.36 11.68
C LYS A 96 1.85 -16.19 11.07
N GLU A 97 0.70 -15.58 10.76
CA GLU A 97 -0.42 -16.25 10.11
C GLU A 97 -0.05 -16.78 8.73
N LEU A 98 0.70 -15.99 7.96
CA LEU A 98 1.22 -16.34 6.65
C LEU A 98 2.41 -17.30 6.68
N LYS A 99 2.93 -17.63 7.88
CA LYS A 99 4.10 -18.50 8.08
C LYS A 99 5.33 -17.99 7.31
N CYS A 100 5.55 -16.67 7.33
CA CYS A 100 6.74 -16.05 6.78
C CYS A 100 8.00 -16.62 7.46
N LYS A 101 9.02 -16.94 6.66
CA LYS A 101 10.28 -17.52 7.13
C LYS A 101 11.27 -16.45 7.58
#